data_AF-A0A2G1WYA9-F1
#
_entry.id   AF-A0A2G1WYA9-F1
#
_cell.length_a   1.000
_cell.length_b   1.000
_cell.length_c   1.000
_cell.angle_alpha   90.00
_cell.angle_beta   90.00
_cell.angle_gamma   90.00
#
_symmetry.space_group_name_H-M   'P 1'
#
loop_
_entity.id
_entity.type
_entity.pdbx_description
1 polymer ?
#
loop_
_entity_poly.entity_id
_entity_poly.type
_entity_poly.pdbx_seq_one_letter_code
_entity_poly.pdbx_strand_id
1 'polypeptide(L)'
;MSSDATELTDLQRVGPSIAESLREAGYETVDEVLDADPDTLADEVDGIGETSARIIQGDEEDTSGRPDKLEQYRDSILDAAERGLTYEGIARVAGIGKSTLYEWFERYPEFSDEVKRARARAERELIRDCSPEFVLQTSYGYTKTEEKQVSMDADVSVDAEENVTADFVTYDSEDETDE
;
A
#
# COMPACT_ATOMS: atom_id res chain seq x y z
N MET A 1 0.77 32.51 8.84
CA MET A 1 2.10 32.12 9.31
C MET A 1 3.04 33.20 8.81
N SER A 2 3.65 33.97 9.72
CA SER A 2 4.60 35.04 9.35
C SER A 2 5.94 34.36 9.14
N SER A 3 6.37 34.22 7.89
CA SER A 3 7.71 33.74 7.58
C SER A 3 8.66 34.92 7.64
N ASP A 4 9.46 35.03 8.70
CA ASP A 4 10.55 35.99 8.87
C ASP A 4 11.80 35.57 8.04
N ALA A 5 11.59 35.01 6.85
CA ALA A 5 12.68 34.67 5.93
C ALA A 5 13.23 35.98 5.36
N THR A 6 14.29 36.49 5.98
CA THR A 6 14.92 37.74 5.56
C THR A 6 16.05 37.47 4.58
N GLU A 7 16.60 36.25 4.60
CA GLU A 7 17.72 35.85 3.75
C GLU A 7 17.28 34.82 2.70
N LEU A 8 17.82 34.93 1.48
CA LEU A 8 17.55 33.95 0.41
C LEU A 8 17.86 32.51 0.81
N THR A 9 18.82 32.30 1.72
CA THR A 9 19.20 30.99 2.24
C THR A 9 18.20 30.40 3.24
N ASP A 10 17.23 31.19 3.70
CA ASP A 10 16.13 30.69 4.54
C ASP A 10 15.08 29.94 3.71
N LEU A 11 15.09 30.14 2.38
CA LEU A 11 14.20 29.44 1.46
C LEU A 11 14.52 27.94 1.39
N GLN A 12 13.48 27.14 1.28
CA GLN A 12 13.60 25.69 1.24
C GLN A 12 14.40 25.26 0.00
N ARG A 13 15.40 24.38 0.18
CA ARG A 13 16.34 23.92 -0.87
C ARG A 13 17.31 24.98 -1.41
N VAL A 14 17.30 26.21 -0.89
CA VAL A 14 18.25 27.25 -1.29
C VAL A 14 19.48 27.24 -0.37
N GLY A 15 20.61 26.77 -0.91
CA GLY A 15 21.91 26.85 -0.25
C GLY A 15 22.69 28.12 -0.65
N PRO A 16 23.88 28.36 -0.06
CA PRO A 16 24.71 29.52 -0.37
C PRO A 16 25.01 29.70 -1.86
N SER A 17 25.23 28.59 -2.59
CA SER A 17 25.51 28.62 -4.03
C SER A 17 24.30 29.06 -4.86
N ILE A 18 23.10 28.61 -4.48
CA ILE A 18 21.87 28.97 -5.18
C ILE A 18 21.50 30.42 -4.86
N ALA A 19 21.67 30.85 -3.60
CA ALA A 19 21.47 32.24 -3.20
C ALA A 19 22.40 33.20 -3.96
N GLU A 20 23.66 32.81 -4.22
CA GLU A 20 24.57 33.62 -5.04
C GLU A 20 24.08 33.70 -6.49
N SER A 21 23.64 32.57 -7.05
CA SER A 21 23.11 32.53 -8.43
C SER A 21 21.85 33.38 -8.59
N LEU A 22 20.97 33.38 -7.58
CA LEU A 22 19.78 34.25 -7.53
C LEU A 22 20.16 35.73 -7.53
N ARG A 23 21.16 36.13 -6.73
CA ARG A 23 21.66 37.52 -6.72
C ARG A 23 22.30 37.92 -8.04
N GLU A 24 23.05 37.01 -8.66
CA GLU A 24 23.67 37.25 -9.97
C GLU A 24 22.61 37.45 -11.07
N ALA A 25 21.48 36.75 -10.97
CA ALA A 25 20.31 36.93 -11.83
C ALA A 25 19.47 38.18 -11.49
N GLY A 26 19.74 38.85 -10.37
CA GLY A 26 19.08 40.10 -9.98
C GLY A 26 17.95 39.95 -8.95
N TYR A 27 17.78 38.76 -8.35
CA TYR A 27 16.85 38.52 -7.26
C TYR A 27 17.57 38.71 -5.92
N GLU A 28 17.43 39.89 -5.31
CA GLU A 28 18.15 40.23 -4.07
C GLU A 28 17.33 39.88 -2.81
N THR A 29 16.01 39.78 -2.94
CA THR A 29 15.08 39.60 -1.82
C THR A 29 14.24 38.34 -1.95
N VAL A 30 13.74 37.84 -0.81
CA VAL A 30 12.85 36.68 -0.78
C VAL A 30 11.56 36.93 -1.54
N ASP A 31 10.95 38.11 -1.37
CA ASP A 31 9.71 38.47 -2.06
C ASP A 31 9.88 38.44 -3.58
N GLU A 32 11.00 38.92 -4.13
CA GLU A 32 11.27 38.86 -5.57
C GLU A 32 11.32 37.43 -6.13
N VAL A 33 11.87 36.48 -5.36
CA VAL A 33 11.89 35.06 -5.74
C VAL A 33 10.50 34.44 -5.64
N LEU A 34 9.71 34.84 -4.66
CA LEU A 34 8.35 34.32 -4.45
C LEU A 34 7.34 34.87 -5.47
N ASP A 35 7.51 36.11 -5.92
CA ASP A 35 6.64 36.75 -6.93
C ASP A 35 7.05 36.42 -8.39
N ALA A 36 8.26 35.93 -8.64
CA ALA A 36 8.74 35.62 -9.98
C ALA A 36 8.08 34.36 -10.59
N ASP A 37 7.93 34.35 -11.92
CA ASP A 37 7.47 33.16 -12.65
C ASP A 37 8.49 32.01 -12.53
N PRO A 38 8.05 30.76 -12.20
CA PRO A 38 8.95 29.62 -12.01
C PRO A 38 9.78 29.26 -13.24
N ASP A 39 9.21 29.42 -14.44
CA ASP A 39 9.91 29.21 -15.70
C ASP A 39 11.06 30.21 -15.88
N THR A 40 10.81 31.49 -15.60
CA THR A 40 11.83 32.54 -15.69
C THR A 40 12.98 32.27 -14.71
N LEU A 41 12.66 31.88 -13.47
CA LEU A 41 13.68 31.50 -12.49
C LEU A 41 14.52 30.32 -12.96
N ALA A 42 13.91 29.34 -13.64
CA ALA A 42 14.62 28.18 -14.18
C ALA A 42 15.55 28.53 -15.35
N ASP A 43 15.18 29.52 -16.16
CA ASP A 43 15.97 29.98 -17.29
C ASP A 43 17.13 30.90 -16.87
N GLU A 44 16.91 31.74 -15.86
CA GLU A 44 17.88 32.77 -15.44
C GLU A 44 18.82 32.31 -14.32
N VAL A 45 18.42 31.32 -13.50
CA VAL A 45 19.19 30.91 -12.31
C VAL A 45 19.83 29.54 -12.51
N ASP A 46 21.15 29.51 -12.55
CA ASP A 46 21.91 28.26 -12.72
C ASP A 46 21.74 27.34 -11.50
N GLY A 47 21.45 26.05 -11.76
CA GLY A 47 21.25 25.04 -10.73
C GLY A 47 19.83 24.93 -10.15
N ILE A 48 18.86 25.71 -10.66
CA ILE A 48 17.44 25.56 -10.33
C ILE A 48 16.66 25.18 -11.61
N GLY A 49 15.92 24.08 -11.58
CA GLY A 49 14.92 23.78 -12.62
C GLY A 49 13.52 24.29 -12.22
N GLU A 50 12.60 24.42 -13.16
CA GLU A 50 11.22 24.93 -12.95
C GLU A 50 10.51 24.26 -11.75
N THR A 51 10.64 22.94 -11.62
CA THR A 51 10.08 22.20 -10.48
C THR A 51 10.73 22.58 -9.15
N SER A 52 12.05 22.79 -9.15
CA SER A 52 12.77 23.25 -7.97
C SER A 52 12.39 24.69 -7.61
N ALA A 53 12.19 25.56 -8.60
CA ALA A 53 11.71 26.92 -8.40
C ALA A 53 10.33 26.93 -7.71
N ARG A 54 9.38 26.13 -8.20
CA ARG A 54 8.07 25.95 -7.55
C ARG A 54 8.18 25.49 -6.09
N ILE A 55 9.02 24.49 -5.82
CA ILE A 55 9.21 23.99 -4.45
C ILE A 55 9.84 25.06 -3.53
N ILE A 56 10.79 25.84 -4.06
CA ILE A 56 11.38 26.97 -3.34
C ILE A 56 10.30 28.00 -2.98
N GLN A 57 9.33 28.22 -3.86
CA GLN A 57 8.18 29.10 -3.64
C GLN A 57 7.11 28.53 -2.71
N GLY A 58 7.27 27.28 -2.27
CA GLY A 58 6.34 26.62 -1.36
C GLY A 58 5.21 25.86 -2.04
N ASP A 59 5.26 25.68 -3.36
CA ASP A 59 4.38 24.73 -4.03
C ASP A 59 4.71 23.31 -3.54
N GLU A 60 3.66 22.51 -3.34
CA GLU A 60 3.82 21.10 -3.06
C GLU A 60 4.56 20.43 -4.21
N GLU A 61 5.53 19.57 -3.89
CA GLU A 61 6.29 18.83 -4.91
C GLU A 61 5.30 18.06 -5.78
N ASP A 62 5.04 18.59 -6.98
CA ASP A 62 4.24 17.94 -8.00
C ASP A 62 5.09 16.76 -8.52
N THR A 63 5.12 15.69 -7.72
CA THR A 63 5.65 14.36 -8.07
C THR A 63 4.76 13.71 -9.13
N SER A 64 4.28 14.50 -10.08
CA SER A 64 3.65 14.13 -11.33
C SER A 64 4.66 13.34 -12.15
N GLY A 65 4.86 12.09 -11.72
CA GLY A 65 5.33 11.01 -12.54
C GLY A 65 4.29 10.84 -13.63
N ARG A 66 4.51 11.56 -14.73
CA ARG A 66 4.00 11.45 -16.09
C ARG A 66 2.68 10.64 -16.20
N PRO A 67 1.51 11.28 -16.40
CA PRO A 67 0.25 10.59 -16.74
C PRO A 67 0.39 9.52 -17.83
N ASP A 68 1.38 9.67 -18.73
CA ASP A 68 1.78 8.69 -19.75
C ASP A 68 2.06 7.28 -19.18
N LYS A 69 2.66 7.17 -17.97
CA LYS A 69 2.93 5.86 -17.36
C LYS A 69 1.66 5.18 -16.90
N LEU A 70 0.72 5.91 -16.27
CA LEU A 70 -0.55 5.29 -15.86
C LEU A 70 -1.26 4.70 -17.09
N GLU A 71 -1.39 5.48 -18.16
CA GLU A 71 -2.04 5.04 -19.39
C GLU A 71 -1.35 3.81 -20.00
N GLN A 72 0.00 3.73 -19.94
CA GLN A 72 0.74 2.54 -20.38
C GLN A 72 0.34 1.25 -19.64
N TYR A 73 0.06 1.32 -18.34
CA TYR A 73 -0.27 0.14 -17.52
C TYR A 73 -1.77 -0.03 -17.27
N ARG A 74 -2.60 0.94 -17.69
CA ARG A 74 -4.03 1.02 -17.38
C ARG A 74 -4.77 -0.26 -17.78
N ASP A 75 -4.61 -0.70 -19.02
CA ASP A 75 -5.26 -1.92 -19.50
C ASP A 75 -4.82 -3.17 -18.74
N SER A 76 -3.52 -3.30 -18.43
CA SER A 76 -3.00 -4.44 -17.67
C SER A 76 -3.53 -4.47 -16.24
N ILE A 77 -3.70 -3.30 -15.62
CA ILE A 77 -4.29 -3.17 -14.29
C ILE A 77 -5.78 -3.54 -14.32
N LEU A 78 -6.52 -3.05 -15.31
CA LEU A 78 -7.94 -3.34 -15.45
C LEU A 78 -8.21 -4.81 -15.76
N ASP A 79 -7.44 -5.45 -16.64
CA ASP A 79 -7.54 -6.90 -16.90
C ASP A 79 -7.31 -7.71 -15.62
N ALA A 80 -6.23 -7.40 -14.89
CA ALA A 80 -5.95 -8.07 -13.62
C ALA A 80 -7.06 -7.82 -12.57
N ALA A 81 -7.65 -6.64 -12.56
CA ALA A 81 -8.79 -6.30 -11.71
C ALA A 81 -10.06 -7.08 -12.09
N GLU A 82 -10.36 -7.22 -13.39
CA GLU A 82 -11.48 -8.00 -13.91
C GLU A 82 -11.34 -9.52 -13.67
N ARG A 83 -10.13 -9.97 -13.35
CA ARG A 83 -9.85 -11.34 -12.89
C ARG A 83 -9.98 -11.51 -11.37
N GLY A 84 -10.31 -10.45 -10.64
CA GLY A 84 -10.56 -10.49 -9.20
C GLY A 84 -9.29 -10.53 -8.34
N LEU A 85 -8.12 -10.20 -8.90
CA LEU A 85 -6.87 -10.23 -8.15
C LEU A 85 -6.87 -9.20 -7.00
N THR A 86 -6.04 -9.45 -5.98
CA THR A 86 -5.75 -8.45 -4.94
C THR A 86 -4.97 -7.28 -5.53
N TYR A 87 -4.96 -6.11 -4.88
CA TYR A 87 -4.15 -4.97 -5.35
C TYR A 87 -2.66 -5.29 -5.48
N GLU A 88 -2.14 -6.16 -4.61
CA GLU A 88 -0.77 -6.66 -4.72
C GLU A 88 -0.59 -7.57 -5.95
N GLY A 89 -1.56 -8.45 -6.22
CA GLY A 89 -1.56 -9.27 -7.42
C GLY A 89 -1.65 -8.45 -8.70
N ILE A 90 -2.49 -7.42 -8.70
CA ILE A 90 -2.63 -6.45 -9.80
C ILE A 90 -1.30 -5.75 -10.07
N ALA A 91 -0.67 -5.18 -9.03
CA ALA A 91 0.64 -4.52 -9.17
C ALA A 91 1.71 -5.48 -9.73
N ARG A 92 1.72 -6.73 -9.24
CA ARG A 92 2.63 -7.78 -9.73
C ARG A 92 2.42 -8.11 -11.21
N VAL A 93 1.16 -8.25 -11.65
CA VAL A 93 0.82 -8.55 -13.06
C VAL A 93 1.15 -7.38 -13.97
N ALA A 94 0.84 -6.16 -13.54
CA ALA A 94 1.14 -4.95 -14.30
C ALA A 94 2.64 -4.58 -14.30
N GLY A 95 3.48 -5.26 -13.51
CA GLY A 95 4.91 -4.99 -13.43
C GLY A 95 5.26 -3.67 -12.72
N ILE A 96 4.38 -3.20 -11.84
CA ILE A 96 4.53 -1.94 -11.11
C ILE A 96 4.70 -2.17 -9.60
N GLY A 97 5.25 -1.19 -8.90
CA GLY A 97 5.28 -1.18 -7.45
C GLY A 97 3.88 -1.03 -6.84
N LYS A 98 3.64 -1.68 -5.70
CA LYS A 98 2.38 -1.52 -4.94
C LYS A 98 2.15 -0.06 -4.54
N SER A 99 3.20 0.64 -4.11
CA SER A 99 3.15 2.07 -3.78
C SER A 99 2.70 2.92 -4.97
N THR A 100 3.25 2.65 -6.17
CA THR A 100 2.86 3.33 -7.41
C THR A 100 1.37 3.15 -7.73
N LEU A 101 0.83 1.94 -7.52
CA LEU A 101 -0.59 1.70 -7.71
C LEU A 101 -1.46 2.51 -6.73
N TYR A 102 -1.06 2.61 -5.46
CA TYR A 102 -1.78 3.42 -4.47
C TYR A 102 -1.67 4.92 -4.74
N GLU A 103 -0.49 5.40 -5.15
CA GLU A 103 -0.28 6.78 -5.58
C GLU A 103 -1.24 7.13 -6.73
N TRP A 104 -1.38 6.25 -7.72
CA TRP A 104 -2.36 6.44 -8.81
C TRP A 104 -3.80 6.41 -8.33
N PHE A 105 -4.14 5.62 -7.31
CA PHE A 105 -5.49 5.63 -6.73
C PHE A 105 -5.83 6.91 -5.98
N GLU A 106 -4.84 7.53 -5.35
CA GLU A 106 -4.99 8.81 -4.66
C GLU A 106 -5.08 9.96 -5.66
N ARG A 107 -4.21 9.94 -6.69
CA ARG A 107 -4.11 11.00 -7.69
C ARG A 107 -5.23 10.98 -8.73
N TYR A 108 -5.75 9.80 -9.07
CA TYR A 108 -6.82 9.62 -10.07
C TYR A 108 -7.99 8.82 -9.46
N PRO A 109 -8.86 9.46 -8.66
CA PRO A 109 -10.00 8.80 -8.02
C PRO A 109 -10.92 8.07 -9.00
N GLU A 110 -11.08 8.60 -10.21
CA GLU A 110 -11.86 7.97 -11.28
C GLU A 110 -11.28 6.62 -11.72
N PHE A 111 -9.96 6.51 -11.80
CA PHE A 111 -9.27 5.26 -12.11
C PHE A 111 -9.36 4.27 -10.94
N SER A 112 -9.20 4.75 -9.70
CA SER A 112 -9.43 3.95 -8.49
C SER A 112 -10.82 3.32 -8.49
N ASP A 113 -11.85 4.11 -8.81
CA ASP A 113 -13.22 3.63 -8.87
C ASP A 113 -13.46 2.68 -10.05
N GLU A 114 -12.81 2.88 -11.17
CA GLU A 114 -12.83 1.94 -12.30
C GLU A 114 -12.27 0.57 -11.89
N VAL A 115 -11.10 0.54 -11.24
CA VAL A 115 -10.49 -0.70 -10.73
C VAL A 115 -11.38 -1.37 -9.69
N LYS A 116 -11.98 -0.62 -8.76
CA LYS A 116 -12.94 -1.18 -7.79
C LYS A 116 -14.15 -1.80 -8.50
N ARG A 117 -14.71 -1.13 -9.50
CA ARG A 117 -15.85 -1.64 -10.28
C ARG A 117 -15.48 -2.88 -11.10
N ALA A 118 -14.28 -2.95 -11.66
CA ALA A 118 -13.76 -4.12 -12.35
C ALA A 118 -13.66 -5.33 -11.40
N ARG A 119 -13.03 -5.13 -10.23
CA ARG A 119 -12.93 -6.17 -9.19
C ARG A 119 -14.29 -6.62 -8.67
N ALA A 120 -15.23 -5.70 -8.44
CA ALA A 120 -16.57 -6.05 -7.98
C ALA A 120 -17.33 -6.89 -9.01
N ARG A 121 -17.12 -6.66 -10.32
CA ARG A 121 -17.68 -7.53 -11.38
C ARG A 121 -17.06 -8.93 -11.33
N ALA A 122 -15.75 -9.01 -11.20
CA ALA A 122 -15.01 -10.27 -11.09
C ALA A 122 -15.45 -11.10 -9.87
N GLU A 123 -15.55 -10.44 -8.71
CA GLU A 123 -15.93 -11.06 -7.44
C GLU A 123 -17.33 -11.66 -7.51
N ARG A 124 -18.28 -11.00 -8.18
CA ARG A 124 -19.62 -11.56 -8.39
C ARG A 124 -19.61 -12.85 -9.19
N GLU A 125 -18.67 -13.00 -10.13
CA GLU A 125 -18.52 -14.23 -10.89
C GLU A 125 -17.84 -15.31 -10.04
N LEU A 126 -16.73 -14.98 -9.36
CA LEU A 126 -16.03 -15.90 -8.46
C LEU A 126 -16.93 -16.44 -7.33
N ILE A 127 -17.83 -15.61 -6.80
CA ILE A 127 -18.80 -16.03 -5.78
C ILE A 127 -19.81 -17.05 -6.34
N ARG A 128 -20.20 -16.96 -7.62
CA ARG A 128 -21.12 -17.94 -8.23
C ARG A 128 -20.52 -19.33 -8.29
N ASP A 129 -19.20 -19.41 -8.47
CA ASP A 129 -18.46 -20.67 -8.58
C ASP A 129 -18.00 -21.23 -7.22
N CYS A 130 -18.15 -20.45 -6.14
CA CYS A 130 -17.84 -20.89 -4.78
C CYS A 130 -18.99 -21.68 -4.14
N SER A 131 -18.67 -22.56 -3.19
CA SER A 131 -19.71 -23.23 -2.42
C SER A 131 -20.48 -22.22 -1.56
N PRO A 132 -21.82 -22.31 -1.50
CA PRO A 132 -22.62 -21.42 -0.65
C PRO A 132 -22.20 -21.46 0.82
N GLU A 133 -21.75 -22.61 1.32
CA GLU A 133 -21.29 -22.77 2.70
C GLU A 133 -20.03 -21.94 2.98
N PHE A 134 -19.07 -21.92 2.05
CA PHE A 134 -17.86 -21.10 2.18
C PHE A 134 -18.19 -19.60 2.19
N VAL A 135 -19.07 -19.18 1.28
CA VAL A 135 -19.50 -17.77 1.18
C VAL A 135 -20.22 -17.36 2.47
N LEU A 136 -21.16 -18.18 2.96
CA LEU A 136 -21.88 -17.92 4.20
C LEU A 136 -20.94 -17.90 5.41
N GLN A 137 -19.96 -18.81 5.46
CA GLN A 137 -19.01 -18.89 6.56
C GLN A 137 -18.19 -17.61 6.68
N THR A 138 -17.63 -17.12 5.57
CA THR A 138 -16.87 -15.87 5.54
C THR A 138 -17.76 -14.63 5.73
N SER A 139 -18.96 -14.59 5.15
CA SER A 139 -19.81 -13.39 5.22
C SER A 139 -20.49 -13.19 6.58
N TYR A 140 -20.87 -14.27 7.26
CA TYR A 140 -21.55 -14.24 8.55
C TYR A 140 -20.63 -14.61 9.72
N GLY A 141 -19.36 -14.88 9.47
CA GLY A 141 -18.37 -15.21 10.51
C GLY A 141 -18.64 -16.55 11.19
N TYR A 142 -19.20 -17.53 10.49
CA TYR A 142 -19.39 -18.86 11.08
C TYR A 142 -18.02 -19.51 11.36
N THR A 143 -17.87 -20.10 12.53
CA THR A 143 -16.69 -20.91 12.89
C THR A 143 -17.13 -22.36 12.93
N LYS A 144 -16.63 -23.20 12.01
CA LYS A 144 -16.93 -24.64 12.01
C LYS A 144 -16.08 -25.34 13.06
N THR A 145 -16.70 -25.92 14.07
CA THR A 145 -16.08 -26.85 15.02
C THR A 145 -16.36 -28.28 14.58
N GLU A 146 -15.33 -29.06 14.27
CA GLU A 146 -15.47 -30.47 13.87
C GLU A 146 -15.08 -31.38 15.05
N GLU A 147 -16.05 -32.08 15.62
CA GLU A 147 -15.81 -33.09 16.66
C GLU A 147 -15.72 -34.48 15.99
N LYS A 148 -14.51 -35.07 15.97
CA LYS A 148 -14.28 -36.40 15.44
C LYS A 148 -14.27 -37.42 16.58
N GLN A 149 -15.36 -38.13 16.76
CA GLN A 149 -15.38 -39.31 17.64
C GLN A 149 -14.63 -40.45 16.97
N VAL A 150 -13.48 -40.82 17.53
CA VAL A 150 -12.74 -42.03 17.14
C VAL A 150 -13.11 -43.12 18.15
N SER A 151 -13.87 -44.12 17.70
CA SER A 151 -14.09 -45.34 18.48
C SER A 151 -12.79 -46.14 18.53
N MET A 152 -12.17 -46.20 19.70
CA MET A 152 -10.95 -46.95 19.96
C MET A 152 -11.29 -48.40 20.33
N ASP A 153 -12.01 -49.09 19.43
CA ASP A 153 -12.36 -50.53 19.53
C ASP A 153 -11.46 -51.37 18.60
N ALA A 154 -10.24 -50.90 18.34
CA ALA A 154 -9.22 -51.67 17.65
C ALA A 154 -8.18 -52.11 18.68
N ASP A 155 -8.01 -53.42 18.85
CA ASP A 155 -6.88 -54.02 19.57
C ASP A 155 -5.58 -53.43 19.02
N VAL A 156 -4.98 -52.52 19.78
CA VAL A 156 -3.63 -52.01 19.53
C VAL A 156 -2.67 -53.10 19.98
N SER A 157 -2.22 -53.94 19.05
CA SER A 157 -1.06 -54.80 19.29
C SER A 157 0.18 -53.93 19.32
N VAL A 158 0.71 -53.68 20.52
CA VAL A 158 2.00 -53.02 20.72
C VAL A 158 3.09 -54.07 20.49
N ASP A 159 3.74 -54.04 19.33
CA ASP A 159 4.99 -54.77 19.11
C ASP A 159 6.07 -54.08 19.96
N ALA A 160 6.45 -54.75 21.05
CA ALA A 160 7.34 -54.25 22.09
C ALA A 160 8.82 -54.31 21.67
N GLU A 161 9.19 -53.74 20.52
CA GLU A 161 10.59 -53.69 20.05
C GLU A 161 11.19 -52.28 19.94
N GLU A 162 10.43 -51.20 20.13
CA GLU A 162 11.01 -49.86 20.26
C GLU A 162 10.60 -49.15 21.55
N ASN A 163 11.59 -48.63 22.27
CA ASN A 163 11.45 -47.84 23.50
C ASN A 163 10.69 -46.53 23.21
N VAL A 164 9.37 -46.58 23.17
CA VAL A 164 8.51 -45.40 23.20
C VAL A 164 8.18 -45.09 24.66
N THR A 165 8.87 -44.11 25.24
CA THR A 165 8.57 -43.60 26.58
C THR A 165 7.36 -42.69 26.50
N ALA A 166 6.16 -43.25 26.66
CA ALA A 166 4.95 -42.46 26.87
C ALA A 166 4.83 -42.11 28.37
N ASP A 167 4.94 -40.83 28.70
CA ASP A 167 4.69 -40.31 30.05
C ASP A 167 3.17 -40.22 30.24
N PHE A 168 2.60 -41.26 30.85
CA PHE A 168 1.16 -41.32 31.13
C PHE A 168 0.87 -40.55 32.42
N VAL A 169 0.37 -39.32 32.26
CA VAL A 169 -0.11 -38.50 33.39
C VAL A 169 -1.52 -38.97 33.76
N THR A 170 -1.65 -39.72 34.85
CA THR A 170 -2.94 -40.00 35.48
C THR A 170 -3.34 -38.85 36.39
N TYR A 171 -4.50 -38.23 36.11
CA TYR A 171 -5.19 -37.43 37.12
C TYR A 171 -5.92 -38.39 38.07
N ASP A 172 -5.53 -38.34 39.34
CA ASP A 172 -6.27 -38.96 40.44
C ASP A 172 -7.63 -38.25 40.52
N SER A 173 -8.71 -38.97 40.26
CA SER A 173 -10.06 -38.42 40.40
C SER A 173 -10.38 -38.43 41.88
N GLU A 174 -10.44 -37.25 42.49
CA GLU A 174 -10.74 -37.08 43.91
C GLU A 174 -12.08 -37.75 44.27
N ASP A 175 -12.01 -38.61 45.28
CA ASP A 175 -13.08 -39.43 45.86
C ASP A 175 -14.19 -38.53 46.45
N GLU A 176 -15.37 -38.48 45.82
CA GLU A 176 -16.57 -37.89 46.41
C GLU A 176 -17.18 -38.91 47.40
N THR A 177 -16.70 -38.89 48.65
CA THR A 177 -17.42 -39.51 49.77
C THR A 177 -18.57 -38.62 50.23
N ASP A 178 -19.80 -39.03 49.90
CA ASP A 178 -21.06 -38.51 50.44
C ASP A 178 -21.64 -39.55 51.43
N GLU A 179 -21.72 -39.20 52.72
CA GLU A 179 -22.60 -39.81 53.74
C GLU A 179 -23.14 -38.73 54.69
#